data_AF-A0A959HRJ9-F1
#
_entry.id   AF-A0A959HRJ9-F1
#
_cell.length_a   1.000
_cell.length_b   1.000
_cell.length_c   1.000
_cell.angle_alpha   90.00
_cell.angle_beta   90.00
_cell.angle_gamma   90.00
#
_symmetry.space_group_name_H-M   'P 1'
#
loop_
_entity.id
_entity.type
_entity.pdbx_description
1 polymer ?
#
loop_
_entity_poly.entity_id
_entity_poly.type
_entity_poly.pdbx_seq_one_letter_code
_entity_poly.pdbx_strand_id
1 'polypeptide(L)'
;RHAYIKGGNSFTFNVPDGSYQVFFYSGTGWNPNKQMPSSSCSYLKGGFVSNEDVTKDNYINLYSQIMTYELILQQQGNFSTKPSSKNEAF
;
A
#
# COMPACT_ATOMS: atom_id res chain seq x y z
N ARG A 1 7.63 4.95 0.00
CA ARG A 1 6.90 5.76 1.02
C ARG A 1 5.68 4.96 1.43
N HIS A 2 5.33 4.93 2.72
CA HIS A 2 4.24 4.10 3.24
C HIS A 2 3.41 4.90 4.25
N ALA A 3 2.12 4.60 4.34
CA ALA A 3 1.22 5.16 5.34
C ALA A 3 0.22 4.08 5.75
N TYR A 4 0.01 3.94 7.06
CA TYR A 4 -1.08 3.14 7.58
C TYR A 4 -2.36 3.98 7.57
N ILE A 5 -3.42 3.46 6.97
CA ILE A 5 -4.73 4.12 6.90
C ILE A 5 -5.72 3.27 7.68
N LYS A 6 -6.21 3.79 8.80
CA LYS A 6 -7.30 3.16 9.55
C LYS A 6 -8.61 3.32 8.76
N GLY A 7 -9.46 2.28 8.75
CA GLY A 7 -10.76 2.31 8.06
C GLY A 7 -11.56 3.58 8.36
N GLY A 8 -12.16 4.15 7.31
CA GLY A 8 -12.90 5.43 7.37
C GLY A 8 -12.03 6.69 7.31
N ASN A 9 -10.71 6.57 7.22
CA ASN A 9 -9.79 7.70 7.03
C ASN A 9 -9.21 7.70 5.62
N SER A 10 -8.62 8.81 5.22
CA SER A 10 -7.90 8.99 3.96
C SER A 10 -6.48 9.48 4.21
N PHE A 11 -5.62 9.32 3.21
CA PHE A 11 -4.26 9.83 3.23
C PHE A 11 -3.84 10.25 1.82
N THR A 12 -3.05 11.32 1.70
CA THR A 12 -2.54 11.82 0.42
C THR A 12 -1.02 11.92 0.46
N PHE A 13 -0.36 11.30 -0.51
CA PHE A 13 1.07 11.50 -0.74
C PHE A 13 1.29 12.60 -1.77
N ASN A 14 2.14 13.56 -1.44
CA ASN A 14 2.69 14.49 -2.41
C ASN A 14 4.00 13.91 -2.97
N VAL A 15 4.00 13.56 -4.25
CA VAL A 15 5.14 12.97 -4.97
C VAL A 15 5.41 13.79 -6.24
N PRO A 16 6.67 13.86 -6.71
CA PRO A 16 6.98 14.51 -7.98
C PRO A 16 6.37 13.75 -9.17
N ASP A 17 6.40 14.35 -10.34
CA ASP A 17 5.98 13.65 -11.56
C ASP A 17 6.86 12.42 -11.83
N GLY A 18 6.24 11.34 -12.30
CA GLY A 18 6.97 10.10 -12.57
C GLY A 18 6.09 8.85 -12.66
N SER A 19 6.77 7.70 -12.77
CA SER A 19 6.14 6.38 -12.78
C SER A 19 6.26 5.71 -11.42
N TYR A 20 5.14 5.22 -10.89
CA TYR A 20 5.06 4.67 -9.55
C TYR A 20 4.39 3.30 -9.56
N GLN A 21 4.96 2.39 -8.77
CA GLN A 21 4.32 1.12 -8.43
C GLN A 21 3.59 1.29 -7.09
N VAL A 22 2.28 1.07 -7.09
CA VAL A 22 1.45 1.14 -5.87
C VAL A 22 1.27 -0.26 -5.30
N PHE A 23 1.46 -0.40 -3.99
CA PHE A 23 1.24 -1.63 -3.23
C PHE A 23 0.19 -1.38 -2.15
N PHE A 24 -0.65 -2.40 -1.92
CA PHE A 24 -1.63 -2.45 -0.85
C PHE A 24 -1.24 -3.58 0.09
N TYR A 25 -0.97 -3.21 1.34
CA TYR A 25 -0.68 -4.15 2.41
C TYR A 25 -1.84 -4.12 3.38
N SER A 26 -2.48 -5.27 3.57
CA SER A 26 -3.70 -5.42 4.38
C SER A 26 -3.57 -6.60 5.33
N GLY A 27 -4.48 -6.66 6.30
CA GLY A 27 -4.55 -7.75 7.27
C GLY A 27 -5.38 -7.37 8.49
N THR A 28 -5.30 -8.18 9.53
CA THR A 28 -6.05 -8.01 10.77
C THR A 28 -5.13 -7.59 11.91
N GLY A 29 -5.56 -6.58 12.67
CA GLY A 29 -4.86 -6.07 13.86
C GLY A 29 -3.55 -5.35 13.52
N TRP A 30 -3.59 -4.04 13.33
CA TRP A 30 -2.37 -3.24 13.10
C TRP A 30 -1.54 -3.13 14.39
N ASN A 31 -0.27 -3.51 14.33
CA ASN A 31 0.71 -3.33 15.40
C ASN A 31 1.84 -2.39 14.95
N PRO A 32 1.90 -1.14 15.45
CA PRO A 32 2.91 -0.16 15.04
C PRO A 32 4.34 -0.53 15.45
N ASN A 33 4.51 -1.47 16.40
CA ASN A 33 5.82 -1.90 16.90
C ASN A 33 6.28 -3.23 16.32
N LYS A 34 5.48 -3.88 15.45
CA LYS A 34 5.89 -5.11 14.77
C LYS A 34 7.11 -4.81 13.89
N GLN A 35 8.16 -5.60 14.03
CA GLN A 35 9.32 -5.54 13.13
C GLN A 35 9.01 -6.35 11.88
N MET A 36 9.08 -5.70 10.73
CA MET A 36 8.91 -6.31 9.41
C MET A 36 10.26 -6.37 8.69
N PRO A 37 10.53 -7.45 7.94
CA PRO A 37 11.69 -7.51 7.07
C PRO A 37 11.61 -6.40 6.02
N SER A 38 12.77 -5.86 5.64
CA SER A 38 12.90 -4.89 4.57
C SER A 38 14.14 -5.20 3.74
N SER A 39 14.05 -4.97 2.44
CA SER A 39 15.19 -5.06 1.53
C SER A 39 16.10 -3.83 1.59
N SER A 40 15.61 -2.71 2.12
CA SER A 40 16.28 -1.41 2.08
C SER A 40 16.86 -0.95 3.42
N CYS A 41 16.42 -1.52 4.54
CA CYS A 41 16.93 -1.22 5.89
C CYS A 41 16.89 -2.45 6.80
N SER A 42 17.44 -2.36 8.02
CA SER A 42 17.52 -3.49 8.95
C SER A 42 16.15 -4.11 9.28
N TYR A 43 15.15 -3.26 9.53
CA TYR A 43 13.75 -3.66 9.69
C TYR A 43 12.84 -2.42 9.55
N LEU A 44 11.60 -2.63 9.11
CA LEU A 44 10.54 -1.63 9.18
C LEU A 44 9.72 -1.84 10.46
N LYS A 45 9.15 -0.75 10.98
CA LYS A 45 8.17 -0.82 12.06
C LYS A 45 6.76 -0.67 11.53
N GLY A 46 5.85 -1.47 12.07
CA GLY A 46 4.44 -1.45 11.73
C GLY A 46 4.07 -2.62 10.84
N GLY A 47 3.05 -3.38 11.22
CA GLY A 47 2.49 -4.45 10.40
C GLY A 47 1.22 -5.06 10.98
N PHE A 48 0.48 -5.82 10.19
CA PHE A 48 -0.70 -6.54 10.65
C PHE A 48 -0.31 -7.82 11.38
N VAL A 49 -1.09 -8.18 12.40
CA VAL A 49 -0.83 -9.34 13.27
C VAL A 49 -1.15 -10.65 12.55
N SER A 50 -2.21 -10.70 11.75
CA SER A 50 -2.65 -11.91 11.04
C SER A 50 -3.30 -11.62 9.69
N ASN A 51 -3.48 -12.68 8.89
CA ASN A 51 -4.09 -12.62 7.54
C ASN A 51 -3.47 -11.52 6.67
N GLU A 52 -2.14 -11.40 6.77
CA GLU A 52 -1.38 -10.43 6.01
C GLU A 52 -1.42 -10.76 4.52
N ASP A 53 -1.81 -9.79 3.71
CA ASP A 53 -1.78 -9.90 2.26
C ASP A 53 -1.12 -8.67 1.63
N VAL A 54 -0.41 -8.89 0.53
CA VAL A 54 0.23 -7.84 -0.24
C VAL A 54 -0.21 -7.96 -1.68
N THR A 55 -0.85 -6.92 -2.16
CA THR A 55 -1.25 -6.80 -3.54
C THR A 55 -0.73 -5.52 -4.16
N LYS A 56 -0.83 -5.41 -5.48
CA LYS A 56 -0.37 -4.25 -6.22
C LYS A 56 -1.27 -3.93 -7.39
N ASP A 57 -1.24 -2.68 -7.83
CA ASP A 57 -1.83 -2.25 -9.10
C ASP A 57 -0.78 -2.35 -10.23
N ASN A 58 -1.12 -1.98 -11.45
CA ASN A 58 -0.12 -1.70 -12.48
C ASN A 58 0.66 -0.42 -12.15
N TYR A 59 1.77 -0.20 -12.85
CA TYR A 59 2.47 1.08 -12.81
C TYR A 59 1.52 2.20 -13.21
N ILE A 60 1.49 3.26 -12.41
CA ILE A 60 0.79 4.50 -12.71
C ILE A 60 1.78 5.58 -13.11
N ASN A 61 1.38 6.42 -14.06
CA ASN A 61 2.13 7.60 -14.45
C ASN A 61 1.41 8.82 -13.88
N LEU A 62 2.09 9.60 -13.05
CA LEU A 62 1.57 10.83 -12.47
C LEU A 62 2.32 12.02 -13.08
N TYR A 63 1.60 12.84 -13.85
CA TYR A 63 2.11 14.08 -14.43
C TYR A 63 1.11 15.21 -14.18
N SER A 64 1.36 16.04 -13.16
CA SER A 64 0.45 17.13 -12.76
C SER A 64 -1.00 16.66 -12.53
N GLN A 65 -1.18 15.46 -11.97
CA GLN A 65 -2.47 14.81 -11.77
C GLN A 65 -2.56 14.12 -10.40
N ILE A 66 -3.78 13.86 -9.95
CA ILE A 66 -4.05 13.11 -8.71
C ILE A 66 -4.65 11.76 -9.09
N MET A 67 -4.06 10.68 -8.58
CA MET A 67 -4.66 9.34 -8.62
C MET A 67 -5.26 9.00 -7.26
N THR A 68 -6.51 8.54 -7.25
CA THR A 68 -7.26 8.24 -6.03
C THR A 68 -7.61 6.75 -5.99
N TYR A 69 -7.38 6.15 -4.82
CA TYR A 69 -7.76 4.76 -4.52
C TYR A 69 -8.81 4.74 -3.42
N GLU A 70 -9.90 4.00 -3.63
CA GLU A 70 -10.94 3.76 -2.64
C GLU A 70 -10.88 2.29 -2.21
N LEU A 71 -10.52 2.04 -0.95
CA LEU A 71 -10.34 0.69 -0.41
C LEU A 71 -11.66 0.08 0.09
N ILE A 72 -12.69 0.14 -0.76
CA ILE A 72 -14.00 -0.45 -0.54
C ILE A 72 -14.38 -1.31 -1.74
N LEU A 73 -15.21 -2.33 -1.52
CA LEU A 73 -15.64 -3.22 -2.59
C LEU A 73 -16.64 -2.48 -3.50
N GLN A 74 -16.17 -2.09 -4.68
CA GLN A 74 -16.95 -1.36 -5.69
C GLN A 74 -17.37 -2.33 -6.81
N GLN A 75 -18.66 -2.37 -7.15
CA GLN A 75 -19.08 -3.01 -8.41
C GLN A 75 -18.54 -2.17 -9.58
N GLN A 76 -17.82 -2.79 -10.51
CA GLN A 76 -17.12 -2.11 -11.62
C GLN A 76 -16.06 -1.09 -11.16
N GLY A 77 -15.46 -1.30 -9.99
CA GLY A 77 -14.31 -0.51 -9.55
C GLY A 77 -13.11 -0.66 -10.49
N ASN A 78 -12.29 0.40 -10.57
CA ASN A 78 -11.00 0.39 -11.26
C ASN A 78 -9.91 -0.37 -10.48
N PHE A 79 -10.25 -0.93 -9.32
CA PHE A 79 -9.32 -1.59 -8.42
C PHE A 79 -9.14 -3.07 -8.82
N SER A 80 -8.05 -3.35 -9.53
CA SER A 80 -7.66 -4.71 -9.92
C SER A 80 -6.31 -5.07 -9.29
N THR A 81 -6.38 -5.64 -8.11
CA THR A 81 -5.18 -6.03 -7.37
C THR A 81 -4.59 -7.32 -7.91
N LYS A 82 -3.33 -7.25 -8.33
CA LYS A 82 -2.52 -8.43 -8.64
C LYS A 82 -1.81 -8.91 -7.36
N PRO A 83 -1.64 -10.23 -7.15
CA PRO A 83 -0.82 -10.73 -6.06
C PRO A 83 0.59 -10.15 -6.09
N SER A 84 1.15 -9.89 -4.92
CA SER A 84 2.52 -9.43 -4.74
C SER A 84 3.11 -10.03 -3.45
N SER A 85 4.25 -9.52 -2.98
CA SER A 85 4.95 -10.03 -1.80
C SER A 85 5.54 -8.91 -0.97
N LYS A 86 5.77 -9.18 0.31
CA LYS A 86 6.46 -8.24 1.22
C LYS A 86 7.86 -7.88 0.71
N ASN A 87 8.57 -8.81 0.08
CA ASN A 87 9.90 -8.56 -0.47
C ASN A 87 9.89 -7.58 -1.65
N GLU A 88 8.77 -7.48 -2.39
CA GLU A 88 8.62 -6.52 -3.48
C GLU A 88 8.19 -5.13 -2.94
N ALA A 89 7.36 -5.12 -1.90
CA ALA A 89 6.77 -3.91 -1.35
C ALA A 89 7.67 -3.17 -0.32
N PHE A 90 8.64 -3.83 0.31
CA PHE A 90 9.38 -3.34 1.49
C PHE A 90 10.90 -3.55 1.46
#